data_AF-V4TLU3-F1
#
_entry.id   AF-V4TLU3-F1
#
_cell.length_a   1.000
_cell.length_b   1.000
_cell.length_c   1.000
_cell.angle_alpha   90.00
_cell.angle_beta   90.00
_cell.angle_gamma   90.00
#
_symmetry.space_group_name_H-M   'P 1'
#
loop_
_entity.id
_entity.type
_entity.pdbx_description
1 polymer ?
#
loop_
_entity_poly.entity_id
_entity_poly.type
_entity_poly.pdbx_seq_one_letter_code
_entity_poly.pdbx_strand_id
1 'polypeptide(L)'
;MDKLVLIQLFIHFLIFSLNFAHGELITSCSQTPYPEICNHYTATNFLSNLELDQTQFSFRDLNLKVTIDQAIHAHKLISTMDLSSFNKLAKLALVDCKDLYDDTVNHLNRSMSSSNPIDSVTWLSAAIANQETCKNGFTDFNLHSHLQSLPFMSGNFSKLLSNSLAITKSTVSSSSIPYAYKRNGGRRLLVNGFPTWVSAADRRLLQSSGVGPKADVVVAQDGSGNYKTISEGVAAAVKLGGGSKRVVIYVKRGVYRENVEIKRSMKNLMLIGDGIDATIVTSNKNGKGGTTTFRTATFAVSGQGFIARDMTFENTAGPANHQAVALRSGSDFSVFYSCSFKGYQDTLYVYSQRQFYRNCDIYGTQDFIFGDAAVVLQSCNIYIRKPIGGQKNTVTAQGRKDPNENTGIIVHNSRVTAESGQGSFKSYLGRPWKQYSRTVFMKCNIDGVIDPAGWLPWSGSFALSTLYYAEYMNIGTGASTSGRVKWSGYHVIRSPVEAGKFTVGNFLAGNSWIPATGVPFDSGL
;
A
#
# COMPACT_ATOMS: atom_id res chain seq x y z
N MET A 1 35.52 4.69 -31.36
CA MET A 1 34.39 4.28 -30.47
C MET A 1 33.21 4.07 -31.37
N ASP A 2 33.07 2.82 -31.78
CA ASP A 2 32.54 2.48 -33.10
C ASP A 2 31.02 2.40 -33.11
N LYS A 3 30.43 2.80 -34.23
CA LYS A 3 28.99 2.69 -34.52
C LYS A 3 28.45 1.27 -34.25
N LEU A 4 29.30 0.25 -34.28
CA LEU A 4 28.98 -1.13 -33.91
C LEU A 4 28.54 -1.29 -32.44
N VAL A 5 29.17 -0.58 -31.50
CA VAL A 5 28.86 -0.68 -30.05
C VAL A 5 27.51 -0.03 -29.74
N LEU A 6 27.21 1.10 -30.39
CA LEU A 6 25.91 1.77 -30.28
C LEU A 6 24.80 0.92 -30.88
N ILE A 7 25.05 0.23 -32.00
CA ILE A 7 24.09 -0.70 -32.62
C ILE A 7 23.89 -1.94 -31.72
N GLN A 8 24.93 -2.49 -31.10
CA GLN A 8 24.79 -3.61 -30.16
C GLN A 8 24.02 -3.22 -28.89
N LEU A 9 24.23 -2.02 -28.35
CA LEU A 9 23.46 -1.49 -27.21
C LEU A 9 22.00 -1.23 -27.61
N PHE A 10 21.74 -0.72 -28.81
CA PHE A 10 20.39 -0.48 -29.31
C PHE A 10 19.65 -1.79 -29.60
N ILE A 11 20.34 -2.81 -30.12
CA ILE A 11 19.79 -4.16 -30.33
C ILE A 11 19.55 -4.87 -28.99
N HIS A 12 20.44 -4.74 -28.00
CA HIS A 12 20.15 -5.24 -26.65
C HIS A 12 18.95 -4.52 -26.03
N PHE A 13 18.83 -3.20 -26.22
CA PHE A 13 17.68 -2.44 -25.72
C PHE A 13 16.38 -2.80 -26.46
N LEU A 14 16.44 -3.06 -27.77
CA LEU A 14 15.31 -3.53 -28.60
C LEU A 14 14.92 -4.98 -28.30
N ILE A 15 15.85 -5.89 -28.08
CA ILE A 15 15.56 -7.26 -27.66
C ILE A 15 14.98 -7.24 -26.24
N PHE A 16 15.52 -6.40 -25.35
CA PHE A 16 14.95 -6.21 -24.01
C PHE A 16 13.55 -5.58 -24.07
N SER A 17 13.26 -4.69 -25.02
CA SER A 17 11.92 -4.07 -25.15
C SER A 17 10.93 -4.88 -26.01
N LEU A 18 11.38 -5.75 -26.91
CA LEU A 18 10.54 -6.67 -27.69
C LEU A 18 10.14 -7.91 -26.89
N ASN A 19 10.96 -8.37 -25.95
CA ASN A 19 10.59 -9.45 -25.02
C ASN A 19 9.51 -9.04 -23.99
N PHE A 20 9.20 -7.75 -23.87
CA PHE A 20 8.07 -7.28 -23.05
C PHE A 20 6.72 -7.32 -23.78
N ALA A 21 6.68 -7.68 -25.06
CA ALA A 21 5.45 -7.70 -25.86
C ALA A 21 4.75 -9.07 -25.94
N HIS A 22 5.41 -10.16 -25.50
CA HIS A 22 4.81 -11.48 -25.36
C HIS A 22 5.10 -12.01 -23.96
N GLY A 23 4.07 -12.42 -23.22
CA GLY A 23 4.18 -12.90 -21.83
C GLY A 23 4.88 -14.25 -21.75
N GLU A 24 6.19 -14.28 -21.97
CA GLU A 24 7.00 -15.48 -21.78
C GLU A 24 7.18 -15.77 -20.30
N LEU A 25 7.03 -17.04 -19.94
CA LEU A 25 7.29 -17.55 -18.60
C LEU A 25 8.80 -17.48 -18.32
N ILE A 26 9.16 -16.95 -17.15
CA ILE A 26 10.54 -16.99 -16.66
C ILE A 26 10.78 -18.39 -16.06
N THR A 27 11.61 -19.19 -16.72
CA THR A 27 11.90 -20.59 -16.36
C THR A 27 13.35 -20.82 -15.94
N SER A 28 14.20 -19.79 -16.06
CA SER A 28 15.63 -19.87 -15.75
C SER A 28 16.18 -18.55 -15.19
N CYS A 29 17.32 -18.63 -14.50
CA CYS A 29 17.95 -17.47 -13.85
C CYS A 29 18.41 -16.39 -14.85
N SER A 30 18.78 -16.76 -16.08
CA SER A 30 19.23 -15.82 -17.12
C SER A 30 18.15 -14.81 -17.54
N GLN A 31 16.88 -15.15 -17.32
CA GLN A 31 15.72 -14.31 -17.64
C GLN A 31 15.29 -13.41 -16.47
N THR A 32 15.93 -13.52 -15.29
CA THR A 32 15.57 -12.72 -14.11
C THR A 32 16.24 -11.33 -14.14
N PRO A 33 15.71 -10.33 -13.40
CA PRO A 33 16.35 -9.01 -13.29
C PRO A 33 17.78 -9.03 -12.72
N TYR A 34 18.10 -10.03 -11.89
CA TYR A 34 19.41 -10.21 -11.28
C TYR A 34 19.92 -11.66 -11.45
N PRO A 35 20.37 -12.05 -12.66
CA PRO A 35 20.77 -13.43 -12.97
C PRO A 35 21.87 -13.98 -12.08
N GLU A 36 22.88 -13.16 -11.78
CA GLU A 36 24.03 -13.58 -10.96
C GLU A 36 23.62 -13.99 -9.54
N ILE A 37 22.70 -13.23 -8.95
CA ILE A 37 22.19 -13.55 -7.60
C ILE A 37 21.29 -14.79 -7.65
N CYS A 38 20.47 -14.93 -8.69
CA CYS A 38 19.68 -16.13 -8.89
C CYS A 38 20.60 -17.37 -8.96
N ASN A 39 21.55 -17.37 -9.89
CA ASN A 39 22.48 -18.48 -10.11
C ASN A 39 23.27 -18.84 -8.86
N HIS A 40 23.84 -17.85 -8.16
CA HIS A 40 24.63 -18.07 -6.96
C HIS A 40 23.84 -18.85 -5.91
N TYR A 41 22.65 -18.37 -5.54
CA TYR A 41 21.88 -18.97 -4.46
C TYR A 41 21.14 -20.24 -4.87
N THR A 42 20.73 -20.39 -6.15
CA THR A 42 20.14 -21.65 -6.63
C THR A 42 21.19 -22.75 -6.71
N ALA A 43 22.42 -22.45 -7.14
CA ALA A 43 23.51 -23.44 -7.21
C ALA A 43 24.02 -23.84 -5.82
N THR A 44 24.18 -22.90 -4.88
CA THR A 44 24.58 -23.25 -3.50
C THR A 44 23.52 -24.07 -2.78
N ASN A 45 22.23 -23.77 -2.99
CA ASN A 45 21.15 -24.57 -2.40
C ASN A 45 20.99 -25.95 -3.07
N PHE A 46 21.30 -26.07 -4.36
CA PHE A 46 21.39 -27.35 -5.05
C PHE A 46 22.46 -28.24 -4.42
N LEU A 47 23.62 -27.67 -4.06
CA LEU A 47 24.72 -28.39 -3.42
C LEU A 47 24.47 -28.71 -1.94
N SER A 48 23.71 -27.89 -1.22
CA SER A 48 23.39 -28.14 0.20
C SER A 48 22.21 -29.10 0.41
N ASN A 49 21.36 -29.29 -0.61
CA ASN A 49 20.11 -30.07 -0.52
C ASN A 49 20.07 -31.26 -1.51
N LEU A 50 21.13 -32.05 -1.60
CA LEU A 50 21.17 -33.33 -2.35
C LEU A 50 20.12 -34.37 -1.89
N GLU A 51 19.26 -34.04 -0.93
CA GLU A 51 18.12 -34.85 -0.44
C GLU A 51 16.73 -34.37 -0.93
N LEU A 52 16.62 -33.23 -1.63
CA LEU A 52 15.34 -32.74 -2.15
C LEU A 52 15.10 -33.22 -3.59
N ASP A 53 14.03 -33.99 -3.80
CA ASP A 53 13.56 -34.44 -5.11
C ASP A 53 13.20 -33.23 -5.99
N GLN A 54 14.12 -32.86 -6.88
CA GLN A 54 13.99 -31.70 -7.77
C GLN A 54 12.87 -31.83 -8.79
N THR A 55 12.27 -33.03 -8.93
CA THR A 55 11.09 -33.22 -9.77
C THR A 55 9.82 -32.62 -9.15
N GLN A 56 9.84 -32.28 -7.85
CA GLN A 56 8.66 -31.85 -7.10
C GLN A 56 8.42 -30.32 -7.07
N PHE A 57 9.44 -29.49 -7.30
CA PHE A 57 9.34 -28.02 -7.18
C PHE A 57 9.50 -27.30 -8.51
N SER A 58 8.62 -26.33 -8.78
CA SER A 58 8.77 -25.45 -9.94
C SER A 58 9.95 -24.48 -9.76
N PHE A 59 10.47 -23.92 -10.86
CA PHE A 59 11.53 -22.90 -10.81
C PHE A 59 11.16 -21.70 -9.91
N ARG A 60 9.87 -21.33 -9.91
CA ARG A 60 9.31 -20.32 -9.01
C ARG A 60 9.46 -20.72 -7.55
N ASP A 61 9.08 -21.94 -7.20
CA ASP A 61 9.07 -22.39 -5.81
C ASP A 61 10.48 -22.54 -5.26
N LEU A 62 11.44 -22.96 -6.08
CA LEU A 62 12.86 -22.95 -5.73
C LEU A 62 13.35 -21.54 -5.38
N ASN A 63 13.05 -20.54 -6.21
CA ASN A 63 13.46 -19.15 -5.96
C ASN A 63 12.79 -18.56 -4.71
N LEU A 64 11.50 -18.86 -4.50
CA LEU A 64 10.79 -18.46 -3.29
C LEU A 64 11.40 -19.11 -2.05
N LYS A 65 11.75 -20.40 -2.12
CA LYS A 65 12.39 -21.13 -1.02
C LYS A 65 13.72 -20.49 -0.61
N VAL A 66 14.59 -20.22 -1.58
CA VAL A 66 15.86 -19.49 -1.35
C VAL A 66 15.60 -18.13 -0.69
N THR A 67 14.62 -17.39 -1.18
CA THR A 67 14.29 -16.06 -0.66
C THR A 67 13.73 -16.14 0.76
N ILE A 68 12.92 -17.14 1.07
CA ILE A 68 12.42 -17.44 2.43
C ILE A 68 13.58 -17.73 3.37
N ASP A 69 14.52 -18.58 2.97
CA ASP A 69 15.64 -18.98 3.82
C ASP A 69 16.54 -17.77 4.15
N GLN A 70 16.76 -16.87 3.18
CA GLN A 70 17.47 -15.61 3.44
C GLN A 70 16.68 -14.65 4.35
N ALA A 71 15.35 -14.57 4.21
CA ALA A 71 14.51 -13.76 5.09
C ALA A 71 14.54 -14.29 6.54
N ILE A 72 14.48 -15.61 6.72
CA ILE A 72 14.59 -16.27 8.03
C ILE A 72 15.98 -16.01 8.64
N HIS A 73 17.04 -16.12 7.84
CA HIS A 73 18.40 -15.84 8.28
C HIS A 73 18.55 -14.37 8.75
N ALA A 74 18.05 -13.42 7.96
CA ALA A 74 18.03 -12.00 8.33
C ALA A 74 17.25 -11.75 9.64
N HIS A 75 16.04 -12.31 9.76
CA HIS A 75 15.24 -12.20 10.99
C HIS A 75 15.98 -12.76 12.21
N LYS A 76 16.67 -13.91 12.06
CA LYS A 76 17.48 -14.51 13.13
C LYS A 76 18.63 -13.59 13.54
N LEU A 77 19.39 -13.05 12.57
CA LEU A 77 20.49 -12.13 12.84
C LEU A 77 20.03 -10.88 13.60
N ILE A 78 18.91 -10.27 13.19
CA ILE A 78 18.31 -9.12 13.89
C ILE A 78 17.91 -9.52 15.31
N SER A 79 17.30 -10.68 15.48
CA SER A 79 16.77 -11.15 16.76
C SER A 79 17.86 -11.47 17.79
N THR A 80 19.05 -11.86 17.34
CA THR A 80 20.19 -12.20 18.22
C THR A 80 21.24 -11.10 18.31
N MET A 81 21.02 -9.96 17.65
CA MET A 81 21.97 -8.84 17.62
C MET A 81 22.09 -8.21 19.00
N ASP A 82 23.33 -8.00 19.47
CA ASP A 82 23.56 -7.17 20.65
C ASP A 82 23.24 -5.71 20.31
N LEU A 83 22.25 -5.16 21.02
CA LEU A 83 21.80 -3.80 20.84
C LEU A 83 22.58 -2.81 21.71
N SER A 84 23.48 -3.25 22.60
CA SER A 84 24.17 -2.40 23.57
C SER A 84 24.89 -1.21 22.92
N SER A 85 25.54 -1.44 21.78
CA SER A 85 26.31 -0.45 21.00
C SER A 85 25.47 0.54 20.20
N PHE A 86 24.15 0.31 20.07
CA PHE A 86 23.26 1.16 19.29
C PHE A 86 22.65 2.28 20.12
N ASN A 87 22.55 3.48 19.53
CA ASN A 87 21.81 4.59 20.13
C ASN A 87 20.29 4.30 20.16
N LYS A 88 19.53 5.10 20.92
CA LYS A 88 18.09 4.92 21.11
C LYS A 88 17.29 4.88 19.79
N LEU A 89 17.62 5.74 18.83
CA LEU A 89 16.92 5.84 17.55
C LEU A 89 17.21 4.63 16.66
N ALA A 90 18.47 4.18 16.62
CA ALA A 90 18.86 2.97 15.91
C ALA A 90 18.19 1.71 16.49
N LYS A 91 18.07 1.62 17.82
CA LYS A 91 17.32 0.54 18.50
C LYS A 91 15.86 0.51 18.07
N LEU A 92 15.19 1.66 17.97
CA LEU A 92 13.81 1.75 17.49
C LEU A 92 13.67 1.27 16.04
N ALA A 93 14.58 1.70 15.16
CA ALA A 93 14.62 1.23 13.78
C ALA A 93 14.86 -0.29 13.68
N LEU A 94 15.72 -0.85 14.53
CA LEU A 94 15.98 -2.31 14.58
C LEU A 94 14.77 -3.10 15.06
N VAL A 95 14.01 -2.59 16.03
CA VAL A 95 12.74 -3.20 16.47
C VAL A 95 11.74 -3.24 15.32
N ASP A 96 11.65 -2.15 14.54
CA ASP A 96 10.81 -2.15 13.33
C ASP A 96 11.29 -3.19 12.31
N CYS A 97 12.59 -3.24 12.02
CA CYS A 97 13.14 -4.24 11.12
C CYS A 97 12.81 -5.67 11.55
N LYS A 98 12.89 -5.99 12.85
CA LYS A 98 12.54 -7.32 13.35
C LYS A 98 11.11 -7.70 12.98
N ASP A 99 10.14 -6.84 13.29
CA ASP A 99 8.73 -7.08 13.00
C ASP A 99 8.47 -7.16 11.48
N LEU A 100 9.13 -6.30 10.70
CA LEU A 100 9.01 -6.25 9.24
C LEU A 100 9.60 -7.48 8.53
N TYR A 101 10.68 -8.06 9.07
CA TYR A 101 11.24 -9.31 8.54
C TYR A 101 10.38 -10.52 8.91
N ASP A 102 9.74 -10.54 10.09
CA ASP A 102 8.72 -11.55 10.42
C ASP A 102 7.53 -11.47 9.46
N ASP A 103 7.01 -10.26 9.18
CA ASP A 103 5.98 -10.03 8.17
C ASP A 103 6.43 -10.46 6.77
N THR A 104 7.69 -10.21 6.41
CA THR A 104 8.27 -10.63 5.13
C THR A 104 8.30 -12.15 4.99
N VAL A 105 8.75 -12.88 6.02
CA VAL A 105 8.72 -14.35 6.03
C VAL A 105 7.29 -14.87 5.88
N ASN A 106 6.30 -14.24 6.52
CA ASN A 106 4.90 -14.60 6.35
C ASN A 106 4.42 -14.41 4.90
N HIS A 107 4.69 -13.25 4.29
CA HIS A 107 4.31 -12.97 2.90
C HIS A 107 4.95 -13.93 1.90
N LEU A 108 6.22 -14.26 2.09
CA LEU A 108 6.95 -15.20 1.23
C LEU A 108 6.37 -16.62 1.35
N ASN A 109 6.13 -17.11 2.58
CA ASN A 109 5.50 -18.42 2.79
C ASN A 109 4.10 -18.51 2.18
N ARG A 110 3.28 -17.44 2.31
CA ARG A 110 1.97 -17.37 1.65
C ARG A 110 2.09 -17.40 0.13
N SER A 111 3.09 -16.71 -0.42
CA SER A 111 3.35 -16.72 -1.86
C SER A 111 3.72 -18.13 -2.32
N MET A 112 4.57 -18.83 -1.57
CA MET A 112 4.95 -20.22 -1.87
C MET A 112 3.75 -21.18 -1.85
N SER A 113 2.81 -21.01 -0.90
CA SER A 113 1.65 -21.91 -0.77
C SER A 113 0.44 -21.55 -1.63
N SER A 114 0.43 -20.38 -2.27
CA SER A 114 -0.72 -19.92 -3.06
C SER A 114 -0.63 -20.31 -4.51
N SER A 115 -1.76 -20.80 -5.04
CA SER A 115 -1.97 -21.03 -6.47
C SER A 115 -2.45 -19.78 -7.22
N ASN A 116 -2.78 -18.69 -6.52
CA ASN A 116 -3.17 -17.43 -7.15
C ASN A 116 -1.93 -16.53 -7.35
N PRO A 117 -1.47 -16.33 -8.60
CA PRO A 117 -0.27 -15.56 -8.87
C PRO A 117 -0.48 -14.06 -8.61
N ILE A 118 -1.71 -13.53 -8.71
CA ILE A 118 -2.00 -12.12 -8.39
C ILE A 118 -1.83 -11.86 -6.88
N ASP A 119 -2.32 -12.78 -6.04
CA ASP A 119 -2.13 -12.70 -4.59
C ASP A 119 -0.64 -12.80 -4.23
N SER A 120 0.08 -13.71 -4.88
CA SER A 120 1.52 -13.88 -4.68
C SER A 120 2.32 -12.64 -5.06
N VAL A 121 2.03 -12.00 -6.20
CA VAL A 121 2.64 -10.71 -6.58
C VAL A 121 2.36 -9.63 -5.54
N THR A 122 1.12 -9.58 -5.01
CA THR A 122 0.73 -8.60 -3.99
C THR A 122 1.56 -8.77 -2.71
N TRP A 123 1.70 -10.01 -2.22
CA TRP A 123 2.47 -10.29 -1.01
C TRP A 123 3.98 -10.12 -1.20
N LEU A 124 4.52 -10.45 -2.38
CA LEU A 124 5.92 -10.17 -2.72
C LEU A 124 6.20 -8.65 -2.78
N SER A 125 5.26 -7.86 -3.31
CA SER A 125 5.34 -6.39 -3.27
C SER A 125 5.33 -5.89 -1.82
N ALA A 126 4.47 -6.45 -0.96
CA ALA A 126 4.47 -6.12 0.47
C ALA A 126 5.79 -6.48 1.19
N ALA A 127 6.44 -7.59 0.82
CA ALA A 127 7.78 -7.94 1.31
C ALA A 127 8.85 -6.91 0.91
N ILE A 128 8.78 -6.36 -0.31
CA ILE A 128 9.66 -5.26 -0.73
C ILE A 128 9.39 -4.00 0.09
N ALA A 129 8.11 -3.64 0.30
CA ALA A 129 7.72 -2.51 1.13
C ALA A 129 8.23 -2.64 2.59
N ASN A 130 8.21 -3.85 3.16
CA ASN A 130 8.79 -4.14 4.48
C ASN A 130 10.29 -3.90 4.52
N GLN A 131 11.03 -4.40 3.53
CA GLN A 131 12.48 -4.18 3.46
C GLN A 131 12.81 -2.70 3.33
N GLU A 132 12.09 -1.95 2.50
CA GLU A 132 12.29 -0.51 2.34
C GLU A 132 11.94 0.26 3.60
N THR A 133 10.89 -0.13 4.31
CA THR A 133 10.49 0.52 5.57
C THR A 133 11.51 0.30 6.67
N CYS A 134 12.10 -0.90 6.75
CA CYS A 134 13.25 -1.14 7.62
C CYS A 134 14.42 -0.19 7.30
N LYS A 135 14.74 0.05 6.03
CA LYS A 135 15.77 1.04 5.63
C LYS A 135 15.38 2.47 5.99
N ASN A 136 14.12 2.83 5.75
CA ASN A 136 13.62 4.17 6.01
C ASN A 136 13.70 4.50 7.51
N GLY A 137 13.46 3.53 8.41
CA GLY A 137 13.60 3.73 9.86
C GLY A 137 14.97 4.28 10.31
N PHE A 138 16.05 3.94 9.60
CA PHE A 138 17.37 4.54 9.84
C PHE A 138 17.57 5.84 9.07
N THR A 139 17.07 5.91 7.83
CA THR A 139 17.21 7.08 6.95
C THR A 139 16.48 8.30 7.52
N ASP A 140 15.27 8.12 8.04
CA ASP A 140 14.46 9.16 8.66
C ASP A 140 15.16 9.80 9.87
N PHE A 141 16.06 9.06 10.52
CA PHE A 141 16.90 9.52 11.63
C PHE A 141 18.32 9.93 11.22
N ASN A 142 18.63 9.99 9.92
CA ASN A 142 19.97 10.27 9.38
C ASN A 142 21.06 9.27 9.83
N LEU A 143 20.71 7.99 10.04
CA LEU A 143 21.60 6.93 10.51
C LEU A 143 22.12 6.03 9.38
N HIS A 144 22.43 6.60 8.22
CA HIS A 144 22.85 5.86 7.02
C HIS A 144 24.09 4.98 7.23
N SER A 145 25.04 5.41 8.06
CA SER A 145 26.25 4.64 8.37
C SER A 145 25.93 3.31 9.05
N HIS A 146 24.92 3.28 9.93
CA HIS A 146 24.51 2.06 10.62
C HIS A 146 23.93 1.05 9.63
N LEU A 147 23.17 1.49 8.63
CA LEU A 147 22.64 0.60 7.59
C LEU A 147 23.73 -0.17 6.85
N GLN A 148 24.84 0.49 6.53
CA GLN A 148 25.94 -0.11 5.78
C GLN A 148 26.68 -1.20 6.58
N SER A 149 26.68 -1.10 7.91
CA SER A 149 27.30 -2.10 8.80
C SER A 149 26.40 -3.31 9.10
N LEU A 150 25.11 -3.28 8.76
CA LEU A 150 24.17 -4.35 9.12
C LEU A 150 24.21 -5.50 8.08
N PRO A 151 24.62 -6.72 8.46
CA PRO A 151 24.80 -7.82 7.51
C PRO A 151 23.52 -8.23 6.78
N PHE A 152 22.37 -8.14 7.46
CA PHE A 152 21.06 -8.50 6.91
C PHE A 152 20.49 -7.43 5.94
N MET A 153 21.10 -6.25 5.88
CA MET A 153 20.72 -5.18 4.95
C MET A 153 21.43 -5.28 3.60
N SER A 154 22.10 -6.41 3.33
CA SER A 154 22.79 -6.64 2.07
C SER A 154 21.87 -6.46 0.86
N GLY A 155 22.44 -5.93 -0.24
CA GLY A 155 21.71 -5.76 -1.49
C GLY A 155 21.19 -7.07 -2.08
N ASN A 156 21.76 -8.21 -1.68
CA ASN A 156 21.40 -9.53 -2.21
C ASN A 156 19.95 -9.90 -1.87
N PHE A 157 19.49 -9.64 -0.63
CA PHE A 157 18.11 -9.96 -0.26
C PHE A 157 17.09 -9.13 -1.07
N SER A 158 17.38 -7.84 -1.31
CA SER A 158 16.53 -7.00 -2.17
C SER A 158 16.45 -7.55 -3.60
N LYS A 159 17.57 -8.05 -4.14
CA LYS A 159 17.64 -8.63 -5.49
C LYS A 159 16.92 -9.98 -5.57
N LEU A 160 16.99 -10.81 -4.53
CA LEU A 160 16.23 -12.06 -4.43
C LEU A 160 14.71 -11.83 -4.41
N LEU A 161 14.25 -10.82 -3.65
CA LEU A 161 12.84 -10.39 -3.68
C LEU A 161 12.41 -9.98 -5.09
N SER A 162 13.20 -9.14 -5.77
CA SER A 162 12.94 -8.73 -7.16
C SER A 162 12.92 -9.90 -8.15
N ASN A 163 13.85 -10.85 -8.05
CA ASN A 163 13.86 -12.04 -8.89
C ASN A 163 12.58 -12.88 -8.67
N SER A 164 12.25 -13.15 -7.41
CA SER A 164 11.05 -13.91 -7.03
C SER A 164 9.76 -13.22 -7.51
N LEU A 165 9.72 -11.88 -7.43
CA LEU A 165 8.61 -11.08 -7.93
C LEU A 165 8.50 -11.15 -9.46
N ALA A 166 9.60 -10.99 -10.20
CA ALA A 166 9.60 -11.07 -11.66
C ALA A 166 9.15 -12.44 -12.16
N ILE A 167 9.69 -13.53 -11.58
CA ILE A 167 9.29 -14.90 -11.91
C ILE A 167 7.79 -15.09 -11.68
N THR A 168 7.30 -14.69 -10.50
CA THR A 168 5.87 -14.80 -10.17
C THR A 168 5.00 -13.89 -11.04
N LYS A 169 5.49 -12.72 -11.45
CA LYS A 169 4.77 -11.80 -12.31
C LYS A 169 4.61 -12.35 -13.74
N SER A 170 5.62 -13.04 -14.28
CA SER A 170 5.52 -13.66 -15.61
C SER A 170 4.37 -14.65 -15.72
N THR A 171 4.03 -15.36 -14.63
CA THR A 171 2.90 -16.31 -14.63
C THR A 171 1.55 -15.59 -14.73
N VAL A 172 1.41 -14.40 -14.13
CA VAL A 172 0.21 -13.56 -14.28
C VAL A 172 0.02 -13.13 -15.73
N SER A 173 1.11 -12.75 -16.40
CA SER A 173 1.09 -12.30 -17.80
C SER A 173 0.81 -13.44 -18.78
N SER A 174 1.24 -14.67 -18.50
CA SER A 174 0.92 -15.85 -19.32
C SER A 174 -0.51 -16.36 -19.12
N SER A 175 -1.13 -16.06 -17.98
CA SER A 175 -2.51 -16.47 -17.66
C SER A 175 -3.57 -15.45 -18.08
N SER A 176 -3.22 -14.42 -18.84
CA SER A 176 -4.16 -13.40 -19.30
C SER A 176 -5.12 -13.96 -20.35
N ILE A 177 -6.14 -14.71 -19.90
CA ILE A 177 -7.44 -14.65 -20.55
C ILE A 177 -7.86 -13.18 -20.48
N PRO A 178 -8.13 -12.51 -21.61
CA PRO A 178 -8.73 -11.20 -21.57
C PRO A 178 -10.03 -11.37 -20.79
N TYR A 179 -10.16 -10.70 -19.64
CA TYR A 179 -11.48 -10.42 -19.06
C TYR A 179 -12.18 -9.40 -19.98
N ALA A 180 -12.44 -9.80 -21.23
CA ALA A 180 -13.43 -9.22 -22.09
C ALA A 180 -14.79 -9.66 -21.53
N TYR A 181 -15.19 -9.06 -20.41
CA TYR A 181 -16.56 -9.18 -19.96
C TYR A 181 -17.42 -8.46 -20.98
N LYS A 182 -18.13 -9.22 -21.81
CA LYS A 182 -19.12 -8.71 -22.76
C LYS A 182 -20.01 -7.71 -22.03
N ARG A 183 -20.03 -6.48 -22.54
CA ARG A 183 -20.99 -5.42 -22.21
C ARG A 183 -22.40 -5.96 -22.47
N ASN A 184 -23.03 -6.56 -21.47
CA ASN A 184 -24.47 -6.75 -21.46
C ASN A 184 -24.99 -6.16 -20.15
N GLY A 185 -25.61 -4.98 -20.27
CA GLY A 185 -26.40 -4.37 -19.22
C GLY A 185 -27.54 -5.31 -18.85
N GLY A 186 -27.48 -5.83 -17.62
CA GLY A 186 -28.50 -6.68 -17.03
C GLY A 186 -28.02 -7.11 -15.64
N ARG A 187 -28.87 -6.92 -14.64
CA ARG A 187 -28.64 -7.37 -13.26
C ARG A 187 -28.43 -8.89 -13.26
N ARG A 188 -27.19 -9.36 -13.38
CA ARG A 188 -26.85 -10.78 -13.23
C ARG A 188 -26.62 -11.07 -11.76
N LEU A 189 -27.58 -11.81 -11.19
CA LEU A 189 -27.39 -12.60 -9.98
C LEU A 189 -26.07 -13.39 -10.10
N LEU A 190 -25.28 -13.35 -9.03
CA LEU A 190 -23.93 -13.92 -8.93
C LEU A 190 -23.94 -15.41 -9.31
N VAL A 191 -23.39 -15.76 -10.47
CA VAL A 191 -23.31 -17.15 -10.98
C VAL A 191 -22.17 -17.96 -10.34
N ASN A 192 -21.33 -17.35 -9.51
CA ASN A 192 -20.44 -18.06 -8.60
C ASN A 192 -20.61 -17.44 -7.22
N GLY A 193 -20.92 -18.26 -6.22
CA GLY A 193 -21.30 -17.83 -4.87
C GLY A 193 -20.33 -16.84 -4.22
N PHE A 194 -20.82 -16.17 -3.17
CA PHE A 194 -20.02 -15.28 -2.35
C PHE A 194 -18.76 -15.99 -1.80
N PRO A 195 -17.65 -15.25 -1.59
CA PRO A 195 -16.48 -15.81 -0.90
C PRO A 195 -16.88 -16.46 0.43
N THR A 196 -16.34 -17.64 0.71
CA THR A 196 -16.70 -18.48 1.89
C THR A 196 -16.47 -17.79 3.24
N TRP A 197 -15.67 -16.73 3.27
CA TRP A 197 -15.36 -15.97 4.48
C TRP A 197 -16.39 -14.87 4.82
N VAL A 198 -17.45 -14.67 4.02
CA VAL A 198 -18.51 -13.67 4.30
C VAL A 198 -19.89 -14.29 4.38
N SER A 199 -20.50 -14.17 5.55
CA SER A 199 -21.83 -14.71 5.83
C SER A 199 -22.94 -13.83 5.26
N ALA A 200 -24.15 -14.39 5.09
CA ALA A 200 -25.33 -13.61 4.72
C ALA A 200 -25.76 -12.61 5.81
N ALA A 201 -25.32 -12.81 7.06
CA ALA A 201 -25.59 -11.91 8.17
C ALA A 201 -24.78 -10.60 8.07
N ASP A 202 -23.53 -10.68 7.62
CA ASP A 202 -22.65 -9.52 7.40
C ASP A 202 -23.23 -8.56 6.34
N ARG A 203 -23.98 -9.10 5.37
CA ARG A 203 -24.65 -8.32 4.32
C ARG A 203 -25.84 -7.50 4.83
N ARG A 204 -26.55 -7.97 5.87
CA ARG A 204 -27.74 -7.31 6.44
C ARG A 204 -27.39 -6.18 7.41
N LEU A 205 -26.23 -6.27 8.08
CA LEU A 205 -25.72 -5.29 9.03
C LEU A 205 -25.47 -3.89 8.43
N LEU A 206 -25.34 -3.81 7.11
CA LEU A 206 -24.94 -2.58 6.41
C LEU A 206 -26.11 -1.86 5.73
N GLN A 207 -27.30 -2.49 5.72
CA GLN A 207 -28.51 -1.99 5.07
C GLN A 207 -29.54 -1.44 6.06
N SER A 208 -29.37 -1.62 7.38
CA SER A 208 -30.33 -1.15 8.38
C SER A 208 -30.14 0.33 8.70
N SER A 209 -31.16 1.14 8.40
CA SER A 209 -31.19 2.60 8.63
C SER A 209 -32.10 2.99 9.80
N GLY A 210 -32.12 2.25 10.91
CA GLY A 210 -33.11 2.55 11.97
C GLY A 210 -32.97 1.88 13.34
N VAL A 211 -32.01 0.98 13.55
CA VAL A 211 -31.66 0.43 14.87
C VAL A 211 -30.13 0.38 14.88
N GLY A 212 -29.49 0.77 15.99
CA GLY A 212 -28.02 0.81 16.10
C GLY A 212 -27.36 -0.48 15.59
N PRO A 213 -26.13 -0.40 15.04
CA PRO A 213 -25.51 -1.55 14.38
C PRO A 213 -25.47 -2.74 15.34
N LYS A 214 -25.93 -3.93 14.89
CA LYS A 214 -25.83 -5.16 15.69
C LYS A 214 -24.35 -5.50 15.87
N ALA A 215 -23.79 -5.05 17.00
CA ALA A 215 -22.38 -5.14 17.31
C ALA A 215 -22.10 -6.33 18.23
N ASP A 216 -20.94 -6.95 18.05
CA ASP A 216 -20.43 -7.98 18.96
C ASP A 216 -19.76 -7.34 20.19
N VAL A 217 -19.18 -6.14 20.00
CA VAL A 217 -18.51 -5.35 21.04
C VAL A 217 -18.93 -3.89 20.92
N VAL A 218 -19.30 -3.26 22.04
CA VAL A 218 -19.59 -1.83 22.11
C VAL A 218 -18.53 -1.12 22.95
N VAL A 219 -17.96 -0.06 22.41
CA VAL A 219 -17.00 0.82 23.08
C VAL A 219 -17.68 2.17 23.33
N ALA A 220 -17.69 2.65 24.58
CA ALA A 220 -18.30 3.92 24.95
C ALA A 220 -17.61 4.54 26.18
N GLN A 221 -17.15 5.79 26.05
CA GLN A 221 -16.47 6.50 27.15
C GLN A 221 -17.41 6.85 28.32
N ASP A 222 -18.71 6.98 28.05
CA ASP A 222 -19.77 7.27 29.03
C ASP A 222 -20.17 6.06 29.90
N GLY A 223 -19.58 4.88 29.66
CA GLY A 223 -19.88 3.65 30.39
C GLY A 223 -21.10 2.88 29.89
N SER A 224 -21.77 3.34 28.83
CA SER A 224 -22.94 2.67 28.23
C SER A 224 -22.58 1.52 27.28
N GLY A 225 -21.31 1.14 27.19
CA GLY A 225 -20.77 0.07 26.36
C GLY A 225 -20.06 -1.01 27.17
N ASN A 226 -19.50 -2.01 26.50
CA ASN A 226 -18.74 -3.08 27.14
C ASN A 226 -17.34 -2.61 27.60
N TYR A 227 -16.74 -1.68 26.86
CA TYR A 227 -15.38 -1.17 27.11
C TYR A 227 -15.32 0.35 26.97
N LYS A 228 -14.33 0.98 27.61
CA LYS A 228 -14.14 2.45 27.55
C LYS A 228 -13.18 2.89 26.47
N THR A 229 -12.28 2.00 26.04
CA THR A 229 -11.27 2.28 25.01
C THR A 229 -11.46 1.38 23.78
N ILE A 230 -11.01 1.85 22.63
CA ILE A 230 -11.02 1.09 21.38
C ILE A 230 -10.07 -0.10 21.49
N SER A 231 -8.89 0.08 22.12
CA SER A 231 -7.91 -0.98 22.33
C SER A 231 -8.47 -2.17 23.13
N GLU A 232 -9.22 -1.90 24.21
CA GLU A 232 -9.92 -2.95 24.97
C GLU A 232 -10.98 -3.65 24.11
N GLY A 233 -11.75 -2.89 23.33
CA GLY A 233 -12.74 -3.44 22.41
C GLY A 233 -12.13 -4.35 21.34
N VAL A 234 -10.99 -3.95 20.77
CA VAL A 234 -10.21 -4.77 19.82
C VAL A 234 -9.71 -6.05 20.49
N ALA A 235 -9.12 -5.93 21.69
CA ALA A 235 -8.63 -7.10 22.43
C ALA A 235 -9.75 -8.10 22.76
N ALA A 236 -10.95 -7.61 23.06
CA ALA A 236 -12.13 -8.43 23.29
C ALA A 236 -12.65 -9.09 22.01
N ALA A 237 -12.72 -8.35 20.90
CA ALA A 237 -13.19 -8.86 19.62
C ALA A 237 -12.35 -10.04 19.12
N VAL A 238 -11.03 -10.02 19.36
CA VAL A 238 -10.14 -11.13 19.03
C VAL A 238 -10.54 -12.41 19.79
N LYS A 239 -10.94 -12.30 21.06
CA LYS A 239 -11.37 -13.46 21.88
C LYS A 239 -12.69 -14.08 21.40
N LEU A 240 -13.54 -13.33 20.69
CA LEU A 240 -14.85 -13.79 20.20
C LEU A 240 -14.79 -14.62 18.89
N GLY A 241 -13.59 -14.99 18.46
CA GLY A 241 -13.35 -15.74 17.22
C GLY A 241 -12.83 -14.87 16.08
N GLY A 242 -12.11 -13.79 16.39
CA GLY A 242 -11.39 -13.00 15.38
C GLY A 242 -10.54 -13.91 14.51
N GLY A 243 -10.84 -13.98 13.21
CA GLY A 243 -10.18 -14.89 12.27
C GLY A 243 -11.11 -15.79 11.45
N SER A 244 -12.22 -16.27 12.01
CA SER A 244 -13.12 -17.22 11.32
C SER A 244 -14.43 -16.58 10.82
N LYS A 245 -14.88 -15.51 11.47
CA LYS A 245 -16.04 -14.68 11.09
C LYS A 245 -15.72 -13.20 11.29
N ARG A 246 -16.50 -12.31 10.68
CA ARG A 246 -16.39 -10.87 10.95
C ARG A 246 -16.86 -10.57 12.38
N VAL A 247 -16.11 -9.74 13.08
CA VAL A 247 -16.47 -9.24 14.42
C VAL A 247 -16.65 -7.73 14.35
N VAL A 248 -17.82 -7.25 14.75
CA VAL A 248 -18.22 -5.84 14.67
C VAL A 248 -18.01 -5.15 16.02
N ILE A 249 -17.14 -4.15 16.03
CA ILE A 249 -16.89 -3.25 17.16
C ILE A 249 -17.60 -1.93 16.85
N TYR A 250 -18.63 -1.62 17.61
CA TYR A 250 -19.32 -0.33 17.56
C TYR A 250 -18.67 0.64 18.54
N VAL A 251 -18.14 1.74 18.02
CA VAL A 251 -17.45 2.78 18.80
C VAL A 251 -18.36 4.00 18.85
N LYS A 252 -18.99 4.22 20.00
CA LYS A 252 -19.88 5.38 20.19
C LYS A 252 -19.11 6.69 20.03
N ARG A 253 -19.86 7.77 19.88
CA ARG A 253 -19.33 9.15 19.80
C ARG A 253 -18.39 9.44 20.97
N GLY A 254 -17.35 10.20 20.68
CA GLY A 254 -16.33 10.54 21.66
C GLY A 254 -14.98 10.80 21.01
N VAL A 255 -14.06 11.31 21.82
CA VAL A 255 -12.67 11.54 21.43
C VAL A 255 -11.79 10.55 22.21
N TYR A 256 -11.36 9.52 21.51
CA TYR A 256 -10.54 8.42 22.02
C TYR A 256 -9.06 8.76 21.85
N ARG A 257 -8.40 9.14 22.95
CA ARG A 257 -6.98 9.51 22.96
C ARG A 257 -6.10 8.29 23.20
N GLU A 258 -5.83 7.54 22.13
CA GLU A 258 -5.06 6.29 22.19
C GLU A 258 -4.34 6.01 20.86
N ASN A 259 -3.27 5.22 20.92
CA ASN A 259 -2.68 4.60 19.73
C ASN A 259 -3.17 3.15 19.66
N VAL A 260 -3.87 2.80 18.59
CA VAL A 260 -4.47 1.46 18.41
C VAL A 260 -3.71 0.68 17.35
N GLU A 261 -3.46 -0.60 17.61
CA GLU A 261 -2.82 -1.51 16.66
C GLU A 261 -3.63 -2.80 16.47
N ILE A 262 -4.06 -3.05 15.24
CA ILE A 262 -4.67 -4.30 14.80
C ILE A 262 -3.61 -5.15 14.12
N LYS A 263 -3.08 -6.13 14.86
CA LYS A 263 -1.97 -6.98 14.40
C LYS A 263 -2.41 -7.95 13.30
N ARG A 264 -1.44 -8.52 12.58
CA ARG A 264 -1.65 -9.52 11.50
C ARG A 264 -2.54 -10.70 11.91
N SER A 265 -2.47 -11.13 13.17
CA SER A 265 -3.29 -12.21 13.72
C SER A 265 -4.78 -11.84 13.91
N MET A 266 -5.10 -10.54 13.95
CA MET A 266 -6.43 -10.01 14.25
C MET A 266 -7.21 -9.75 12.96
N LYS A 267 -7.73 -10.79 12.31
CA LYS A 267 -8.39 -10.69 11.01
C LYS A 267 -9.90 -10.41 11.12
N ASN A 268 -10.48 -9.89 10.04
CA ASN A 268 -11.92 -9.68 9.86
C ASN A 268 -12.59 -8.80 10.92
N LEU A 269 -11.89 -7.81 11.47
CA LEU A 269 -12.49 -6.83 12.37
C LEU A 269 -13.18 -5.72 11.57
N MET A 270 -14.36 -5.31 12.03
CA MET A 270 -15.08 -4.15 11.50
C MET A 270 -15.31 -3.14 12.63
N LEU A 271 -14.85 -1.90 12.44
CA LEU A 271 -15.16 -0.77 13.32
C LEU A 271 -16.23 0.11 12.69
N ILE A 272 -17.25 0.46 13.47
CA ILE A 272 -18.32 1.38 13.07
C ILE A 272 -18.43 2.48 14.12
N GLY A 273 -18.34 3.74 13.70
CA GLY A 273 -18.58 4.89 14.57
C GLY A 273 -20.01 5.41 14.55
N ASP A 274 -20.30 6.40 15.39
CA ASP A 274 -21.57 7.16 15.41
C ASP A 274 -21.66 8.18 14.24
N GLY A 275 -20.58 8.37 13.49
CA GLY A 275 -20.47 9.37 12.42
C GLY A 275 -19.06 9.89 12.26
N ILE A 276 -18.72 10.32 11.04
CA ILE A 276 -17.38 10.79 10.66
C ILE A 276 -16.83 11.86 11.62
N ASP A 277 -17.65 12.82 12.06
CA ASP A 277 -17.24 13.87 13.02
C ASP A 277 -17.64 13.59 14.47
N ALA A 278 -18.31 12.47 14.74
CA ALA A 278 -18.79 12.11 16.07
C ALA A 278 -17.84 11.16 16.81
N THR A 279 -17.21 10.24 16.11
CA THR A 279 -16.29 9.25 16.68
C THR A 279 -14.87 9.49 16.18
N ILE A 280 -13.98 9.95 17.05
CA ILE A 280 -12.62 10.37 16.71
C ILE A 280 -11.61 9.57 17.53
N VAL A 281 -10.65 8.91 16.87
CA VAL A 281 -9.45 8.38 17.51
C VAL A 281 -8.25 9.28 17.19
N THR A 282 -7.52 9.71 18.22
CA THR A 282 -6.50 10.76 18.09
C THR A 282 -5.26 10.49 18.92
N SER A 283 -4.09 10.84 18.37
CA SER A 283 -2.79 10.85 19.06
C SER A 283 -1.89 11.95 18.49
N ASN A 284 -0.62 12.02 18.92
CA ASN A 284 0.33 13.05 18.46
C ASN A 284 1.78 12.54 18.29
N LYS A 285 1.99 11.23 18.12
CA LYS A 285 3.33 10.69 17.84
C LYS A 285 3.87 11.22 16.52
N ASN A 286 5.16 11.52 16.46
CA ASN A 286 5.77 12.16 15.31
C ASN A 286 7.28 11.90 15.19
N GLY A 287 7.82 12.15 14.00
CA GLY A 287 9.23 11.98 13.65
C GLY A 287 10.18 12.83 14.49
N LYS A 288 9.83 14.11 14.70
CA LYS A 288 10.65 15.03 15.51
C LYS A 288 10.81 14.56 16.97
N GLY A 289 9.79 13.90 17.51
CA GLY A 289 9.78 13.29 18.82
C GLY A 289 10.58 11.98 18.93
N GLY A 290 11.30 11.58 17.88
CA GLY A 290 12.14 10.38 17.88
C GLY A 290 11.35 9.08 17.69
N THR A 291 10.21 9.13 17.00
CA THR A 291 9.44 7.94 16.60
C THR A 291 9.61 7.71 15.10
N THR A 292 9.85 6.47 14.68
CA THR A 292 9.94 6.16 13.24
C THR A 292 8.60 6.45 12.56
N THR A 293 8.62 6.92 11.32
CA THR A 293 7.39 7.22 10.54
C THR A 293 6.37 6.07 10.64
N PHE A 294 6.83 4.82 10.53
CA PHE A 294 6.01 3.61 10.65
C PHE A 294 5.25 3.49 11.98
N ARG A 295 5.85 3.93 13.09
CA ARG A 295 5.28 3.87 14.46
C ARG A 295 4.60 5.16 14.92
N THR A 296 4.59 6.21 14.10
CA THR A 296 3.85 7.45 14.42
C THR A 296 2.33 7.29 14.30
N ALA A 297 1.85 6.22 13.66
CA ALA A 297 0.43 6.00 13.40
C ALA A 297 -0.43 6.07 14.68
N THR A 298 -1.45 6.94 14.66
CA THR A 298 -2.54 6.88 15.65
C THR A 298 -3.26 5.54 15.57
N PHE A 299 -3.55 5.08 14.37
CA PHE A 299 -4.22 3.80 14.16
C PHE A 299 -3.48 2.97 13.10
N ALA A 300 -3.00 1.79 13.48
CA ALA A 300 -2.24 0.90 12.62
C ALA A 300 -3.00 -0.42 12.39
N VAL A 301 -3.12 -0.86 11.13
CA VAL A 301 -3.86 -2.06 10.76
C VAL A 301 -3.03 -2.97 9.86
N SER A 302 -2.80 -4.19 10.29
CA SER A 302 -2.16 -5.27 9.51
C SER A 302 -3.06 -6.51 9.37
N GLY A 303 -4.10 -6.65 10.19
CA GLY A 303 -5.03 -7.78 10.14
C GLY A 303 -5.90 -7.76 8.88
N GLN A 304 -5.88 -8.85 8.09
CA GLN A 304 -6.60 -8.97 6.80
C GLN A 304 -8.12 -8.74 6.94
N GLY A 305 -8.73 -8.14 5.93
CA GLY A 305 -10.19 -7.99 5.83
C GLY A 305 -10.78 -6.95 6.79
N PHE A 306 -9.94 -5.99 7.20
CA PHE A 306 -10.36 -4.92 8.11
C PHE A 306 -11.34 -3.96 7.44
N ILE A 307 -12.35 -3.53 8.18
CA ILE A 307 -13.27 -2.48 7.74
C ILE A 307 -13.36 -1.40 8.80
N ALA A 308 -13.29 -0.14 8.37
CA ALA A 308 -13.72 1.00 9.19
C ALA A 308 -14.83 1.78 8.49
N ARG A 309 -15.80 2.24 9.27
CA ARG A 309 -16.91 3.04 8.79
C ARG A 309 -17.28 4.15 9.78
N ASP A 310 -17.61 5.33 9.25
CA ASP A 310 -18.19 6.43 10.03
C ASP A 310 -17.33 6.87 11.23
N MET A 311 -16.01 7.01 11.01
CA MET A 311 -15.02 7.38 12.05
C MET A 311 -13.96 8.35 11.51
N THR A 312 -13.39 9.17 12.40
CA THR A 312 -12.18 9.97 12.14
C THR A 312 -10.94 9.34 12.78
N PHE A 313 -9.86 9.23 12.00
CA PHE A 313 -8.50 8.93 12.46
C PHE A 313 -7.66 10.19 12.38
N GLU A 314 -7.04 10.60 13.49
CA GLU A 314 -6.36 11.90 13.58
C GLU A 314 -4.96 11.80 14.20
N ASN A 315 -4.02 12.56 13.65
CA ASN A 315 -2.75 12.87 14.31
C ASN A 315 -2.61 14.39 14.48
N THR A 316 -2.51 14.83 15.73
CA THR A 316 -2.50 16.25 16.14
C THR A 316 -1.10 16.83 16.34
N ALA A 317 -0.04 16.14 15.91
CA ALA A 317 1.32 16.63 16.08
C ALA A 317 1.55 18.01 15.43
N GLY A 318 0.90 18.30 14.30
CA GLY A 318 1.06 19.58 13.60
C GLY A 318 2.26 19.64 12.65
N PRO A 319 2.31 20.65 11.76
CA PRO A 319 3.22 20.65 10.62
C PRO A 319 4.69 20.93 10.98
N ALA A 320 4.97 21.42 12.20
CA ALA A 320 6.33 21.70 12.69
C ALA A 320 7.04 20.46 13.28
N ASN A 321 6.35 19.32 13.32
CA ASN A 321 6.81 18.09 13.97
C ASN A 321 7.15 16.95 13.00
N HIS A 322 7.34 17.30 11.71
CA HIS A 322 7.67 16.36 10.64
C HIS A 322 6.62 15.25 10.47
N GLN A 323 7.02 14.03 10.09
CA GLN A 323 6.13 12.91 9.79
C GLN A 323 5.23 12.55 10.98
N ALA A 324 3.91 12.46 10.76
CA ALA A 324 2.96 12.17 11.82
C ALA A 324 1.69 11.48 11.25
N VAL A 325 1.71 10.15 11.24
CA VAL A 325 0.68 9.33 10.59
C VAL A 325 -0.61 9.30 11.42
N ALA A 326 -1.76 9.55 10.78
CA ALA A 326 -3.08 9.37 11.37
C ALA A 326 -3.54 7.91 11.25
N LEU A 327 -3.43 7.34 10.04
CA LEU A 327 -3.72 5.92 9.82
C LEU A 327 -2.66 5.26 8.94
N ARG A 328 -2.20 4.07 9.36
CA ARG A 328 -1.38 3.17 8.56
C ARG A 328 -2.14 1.88 8.29
N SER A 329 -2.37 1.54 7.02
CA SER A 329 -2.95 0.26 6.63
C SER A 329 -1.94 -0.57 5.83
N GLY A 330 -1.58 -1.74 6.34
CA GLY A 330 -0.95 -2.86 5.63
C GLY A 330 -1.88 -4.08 5.58
N SER A 331 -3.19 -3.85 5.68
CA SER A 331 -4.21 -4.90 5.69
C SER A 331 -4.69 -5.19 4.27
N ASP A 332 -4.49 -6.44 3.83
CA ASP A 332 -5.02 -6.91 2.56
C ASP A 332 -6.55 -7.00 2.63
N PHE A 333 -7.21 -6.54 1.57
CA PHE A 333 -8.67 -6.40 1.49
C PHE A 333 -9.26 -5.45 2.55
N SER A 334 -8.54 -4.39 2.92
CA SER A 334 -9.08 -3.37 3.83
C SER A 334 -10.02 -2.40 3.12
N VAL A 335 -11.11 -2.03 3.80
CA VAL A 335 -12.08 -1.03 3.33
C VAL A 335 -12.29 0.07 4.35
N PHE A 336 -12.28 1.32 3.88
CA PHE A 336 -12.62 2.50 4.66
C PHE A 336 -13.78 3.20 3.97
N TYR A 337 -14.91 3.36 4.66
CA TYR A 337 -16.12 3.96 4.09
C TYR A 337 -16.65 5.08 4.97
N SER A 338 -16.81 6.29 4.42
CA SER A 338 -17.30 7.43 5.21
C SER A 338 -16.37 7.71 6.42
N CYS A 339 -15.06 7.64 6.18
CA CYS A 339 -14.03 7.89 7.19
C CYS A 339 -13.31 9.20 6.92
N SER A 340 -12.78 9.83 7.97
CA SER A 340 -11.86 10.97 7.84
C SER A 340 -10.45 10.63 8.33
N PHE A 341 -9.45 11.16 7.63
CA PHE A 341 -8.04 11.04 7.97
C PHE A 341 -7.46 12.45 8.11
N LYS A 342 -7.15 12.85 9.34
CA LYS A 342 -6.77 14.24 9.67
C LYS A 342 -5.33 14.30 10.16
N GLY A 343 -4.48 15.04 9.46
CA GLY A 343 -3.09 15.25 9.82
C GLY A 343 -2.45 16.41 9.05
N TYR A 344 -1.12 16.41 8.99
CA TYR A 344 -0.33 17.36 8.20
C TYR A 344 0.59 16.61 7.26
N GLN A 345 1.85 16.38 7.64
CA GLN A 345 2.79 15.58 6.87
C GLN A 345 2.54 14.09 7.12
N ASP A 346 2.51 13.29 6.05
CA ASP A 346 2.39 11.82 6.10
C ASP A 346 1.08 11.32 6.75
N THR A 347 -0.05 11.97 6.48
CA THR A 347 -1.33 11.68 7.16
C THR A 347 -1.84 10.24 6.97
N LEU A 348 -1.94 9.77 5.73
CA LEU A 348 -2.47 8.46 5.37
C LEU A 348 -1.38 7.60 4.75
N TYR A 349 -0.91 6.62 5.54
CA TYR A 349 0.10 5.66 5.10
C TYR A 349 -0.59 4.42 4.51
N VAL A 350 -0.83 4.45 3.20
CA VAL A 350 -1.27 3.30 2.38
C VAL A 350 -0.10 2.32 2.20
N TYR A 351 0.28 1.69 3.30
CA TYR A 351 1.55 0.99 3.49
C TYR A 351 1.83 -0.09 2.43
N SER A 352 0.97 -1.11 2.36
CA SER A 352 1.12 -2.24 1.43
C SER A 352 -0.22 -2.96 1.22
N GLN A 353 -0.24 -4.00 0.37
CA GLN A 353 -1.42 -4.84 0.08
C GLN A 353 -2.56 -4.11 -0.66
N ARG A 354 -3.72 -4.74 -0.81
CA ARG A 354 -4.89 -4.16 -1.51
C ARG A 354 -5.81 -3.42 -0.55
N GLN A 355 -6.18 -2.19 -0.91
CA GLN A 355 -6.98 -1.30 -0.06
C GLN A 355 -8.01 -0.52 -0.88
N PHE A 356 -9.18 -0.26 -0.30
CA PHE A 356 -10.24 0.53 -0.91
C PHE A 356 -10.77 1.60 0.03
N TYR A 357 -10.82 2.85 -0.43
CA TYR A 357 -11.34 3.99 0.32
C TYR A 357 -12.51 4.59 -0.46
N ARG A 358 -13.68 4.72 0.17
CA ARG A 358 -14.91 5.22 -0.46
C ARG A 358 -15.54 6.32 0.37
N ASN A 359 -15.87 7.45 -0.26
CA ASN A 359 -16.54 8.58 0.39
C ASN A 359 -15.76 9.07 1.63
N CYS A 360 -14.43 9.11 1.55
CA CYS A 360 -13.58 9.53 2.67
C CYS A 360 -13.12 10.98 2.52
N ASP A 361 -12.83 11.63 3.64
CA ASP A 361 -12.20 12.94 3.70
C ASP A 361 -10.74 12.83 4.17
N ILE A 362 -9.79 13.33 3.39
CA ILE A 362 -8.36 13.20 3.68
C ILE A 362 -7.72 14.58 3.70
N TYR A 363 -7.05 14.91 4.81
CA TYR A 363 -6.46 16.22 5.05
C TYR A 363 -4.95 16.15 5.23
N GLY A 364 -4.19 17.03 4.60
CA GLY A 364 -2.76 17.10 4.86
C GLY A 364 -1.99 18.14 4.06
N THR A 365 -0.66 18.08 4.13
CA THR A 365 0.27 19.07 3.54
C THR A 365 1.26 18.40 2.59
N GLN A 366 2.37 17.87 3.11
CA GLN A 366 3.40 17.16 2.37
C GLN A 366 3.17 15.65 2.45
N ASP A 367 3.22 14.99 1.29
CA ASP A 367 3.20 13.53 1.12
C ASP A 367 2.05 12.84 1.88
N PHE A 368 0.89 13.50 1.98
CA PHE A 368 -0.09 13.10 2.96
C PHE A 368 -0.92 11.86 2.57
N ILE A 369 -0.75 11.35 1.34
CA ILE A 369 -1.17 10.00 0.93
C ILE A 369 0.06 9.29 0.35
N PHE A 370 0.67 8.38 1.10
CA PHE A 370 1.96 7.78 0.73
C PHE A 370 2.04 6.30 1.06
N GLY A 371 2.97 5.60 0.41
CA GLY A 371 3.21 4.18 0.60
C GLY A 371 3.20 3.38 -0.70
N ASP A 372 3.12 2.06 -0.57
CA ASP A 372 3.29 1.11 -1.67
C ASP A 372 2.19 0.06 -1.71
N ALA A 373 0.97 0.42 -1.30
CA ALA A 373 -0.22 -0.40 -1.52
C ALA A 373 -0.66 -0.41 -2.98
N ALA A 374 -1.45 -1.41 -3.36
CA ALA A 374 -2.39 -1.31 -4.47
C ALA A 374 -3.69 -0.70 -3.91
N VAL A 375 -3.91 0.59 -4.15
CA VAL A 375 -5.03 1.32 -3.53
C VAL A 375 -5.85 2.12 -4.53
N VAL A 376 -7.17 2.09 -4.35
CA VAL A 376 -8.11 3.00 -5.02
C VAL A 376 -8.84 3.84 -3.99
N LEU A 377 -8.78 5.16 -4.16
CA LEU A 377 -9.57 6.16 -3.43
C LEU A 377 -10.68 6.64 -4.37
N GLN A 378 -11.92 6.27 -4.08
CA GLN A 378 -13.06 6.53 -4.95
C GLN A 378 -14.09 7.45 -4.28
N SER A 379 -14.49 8.52 -4.98
CA SER A 379 -15.45 9.49 -4.44
C SER A 379 -15.03 10.11 -3.12
N CYS A 380 -13.73 10.34 -2.94
CA CYS A 380 -13.17 10.97 -1.76
C CYS A 380 -13.04 12.50 -1.93
N ASN A 381 -12.99 13.22 -0.81
CA ASN A 381 -12.55 14.61 -0.78
C ASN A 381 -11.12 14.68 -0.23
N ILE A 382 -10.25 15.36 -0.96
CA ILE A 382 -8.84 15.51 -0.65
C ILE A 382 -8.59 17.00 -0.40
N TYR A 383 -8.36 17.34 0.87
CA TYR A 383 -8.22 18.69 1.38
C TYR A 383 -6.75 19.01 1.68
N ILE A 384 -6.20 19.93 0.91
CA ILE A 384 -4.83 20.39 1.08
C ILE A 384 -4.82 21.54 2.09
N ARG A 385 -4.07 21.36 3.17
CA ARG A 385 -3.91 22.33 4.26
C ARG A 385 -2.77 23.29 3.99
N LYS A 386 -2.77 24.41 4.72
CA LYS A 386 -1.67 25.37 4.68
C LYS A 386 -0.37 24.73 5.20
N PRO A 387 0.72 24.73 4.41
CA PRO A 387 2.01 24.24 4.87
C PRO A 387 2.67 25.25 5.82
N ILE A 388 3.73 24.82 6.51
CA ILE A 388 4.68 25.77 7.11
C ILE A 388 5.45 26.52 6.01
N GLY A 389 6.00 27.70 6.35
CA GLY A 389 6.75 28.53 5.39
C GLY A 389 7.87 27.76 4.69
N GLY A 390 7.91 27.82 3.36
CA GLY A 390 8.93 27.17 2.53
C GLY A 390 8.68 25.70 2.20
N GLN A 391 7.71 25.03 2.83
CA GLN A 391 7.33 23.66 2.49
C GLN A 391 6.39 23.64 1.27
N LYS A 392 6.59 22.65 0.39
CA LYS A 392 5.72 22.40 -0.77
C LYS A 392 4.74 21.28 -0.43
N ASN A 393 3.46 21.50 -0.71
CA ASN A 393 2.45 20.48 -0.54
C ASN A 393 2.47 19.47 -1.69
N THR A 394 2.28 18.21 -1.35
CA THR A 394 2.22 17.08 -2.29
C THR A 394 1.10 16.15 -1.83
N VAL A 395 0.12 15.91 -2.70
CA VAL A 395 -1.00 15.02 -2.37
C VAL A 395 -0.50 13.59 -2.21
N THR A 396 0.32 13.10 -3.16
CA THR A 396 0.85 11.74 -3.10
C THR A 396 2.37 11.64 -3.05
N ALA A 397 2.86 10.59 -2.40
CA ALA A 397 4.24 10.13 -2.51
C ALA A 397 4.27 8.60 -2.62
N GLN A 398 4.09 8.10 -3.84
CA GLN A 398 3.97 6.65 -4.06
C GLN A 398 5.34 5.97 -4.12
N GLY A 399 5.45 4.85 -3.41
CA GLY A 399 6.70 4.17 -3.06
C GLY A 399 7.07 2.92 -3.85
N ARG A 400 6.52 2.70 -5.06
CA ARG A 400 6.84 1.51 -5.87
C ARG A 400 8.31 1.48 -6.27
N LYS A 401 9.02 0.42 -5.89
CA LYS A 401 10.47 0.28 -6.07
C LYS A 401 10.87 -0.67 -7.18
N ASP A 402 10.01 -1.62 -7.55
CA ASP A 402 10.26 -2.61 -8.58
C ASP A 402 9.16 -2.55 -9.67
N PRO A 403 9.52 -2.59 -10.97
CA PRO A 403 8.54 -2.45 -12.04
C PRO A 403 7.53 -3.62 -12.08
N ASN A 404 7.87 -4.77 -11.49
CA ASN A 404 7.02 -5.95 -11.47
C ASN A 404 5.94 -5.91 -10.37
N GLU A 405 6.00 -4.92 -9.48
CA GLU A 405 4.97 -4.72 -8.44
C GLU A 405 3.64 -4.31 -9.06
N ASN A 406 2.55 -4.82 -8.46
CA ASN A 406 1.18 -4.48 -8.84
C ASN A 406 0.62 -3.29 -8.03
N THR A 407 1.49 -2.51 -7.41
CA THR A 407 1.15 -1.43 -6.47
C THR A 407 1.00 -0.07 -7.14
N GLY A 408 0.33 0.87 -6.47
CA GLY A 408 0.07 2.21 -7.02
C GLY A 408 -1.09 2.90 -6.30
N ILE A 409 -1.10 4.23 -6.36
CA ILE A 409 -2.16 5.06 -5.80
C ILE A 409 -3.07 5.53 -6.93
N ILE A 410 -4.33 5.09 -6.92
CA ILE A 410 -5.34 5.53 -7.88
C ILE A 410 -6.37 6.42 -7.18
N VAL A 411 -6.51 7.65 -7.64
CA VAL A 411 -7.54 8.59 -7.20
C VAL A 411 -8.59 8.67 -8.30
N HIS A 412 -9.81 8.22 -8.00
CA HIS A 412 -10.89 8.03 -8.97
C HIS A 412 -12.15 8.78 -8.55
N ASN A 413 -12.73 9.56 -9.45
CA ASN A 413 -14.01 10.25 -9.23
C ASN A 413 -14.03 11.07 -7.93
N SER A 414 -12.93 11.74 -7.60
CA SER A 414 -12.69 12.40 -6.31
C SER A 414 -12.46 13.91 -6.48
N ARG A 415 -12.49 14.66 -5.39
CA ARG A 415 -12.25 16.12 -5.38
C ARG A 415 -10.90 16.45 -4.73
N VAL A 416 -10.09 17.27 -5.38
CA VAL A 416 -8.82 17.80 -4.84
C VAL A 416 -8.95 19.32 -4.70
N THR A 417 -8.84 19.82 -3.47
CA THR A 417 -9.14 21.22 -3.15
C THR A 417 -8.29 21.72 -1.98
N ALA A 418 -8.23 23.03 -1.79
CA ALA A 418 -7.71 23.61 -0.56
C ALA A 418 -8.74 23.47 0.57
N GLU A 419 -8.29 23.21 1.79
CA GLU A 419 -9.12 23.40 2.98
C GLU A 419 -9.53 24.88 3.08
N SER A 420 -10.79 25.14 3.43
CA SER A 420 -11.34 26.50 3.45
C SER A 420 -10.58 27.41 4.42
N GLY A 421 -10.43 28.69 4.04
CA GLY A 421 -9.79 29.71 4.90
C GLY A 421 -8.26 29.65 4.97
N GLN A 422 -7.59 28.78 4.22
CA GLN A 422 -6.13 28.56 4.32
C GLN A 422 -5.24 29.49 3.47
N GLY A 423 -5.82 30.42 2.71
CA GLY A 423 -5.08 31.34 1.83
C GLY A 423 -4.48 30.67 0.58
N SER A 424 -3.54 31.34 -0.10
CA SER A 424 -2.88 30.81 -1.31
C SER A 424 -1.55 30.14 -0.98
N PHE A 425 -1.34 28.93 -1.49
CA PHE A 425 -0.09 28.17 -1.39
C PHE A 425 0.04 27.24 -2.59
N LYS A 426 1.29 26.90 -2.96
CA LYS A 426 1.56 26.00 -4.08
C LYS A 426 1.45 24.55 -3.66
N SER A 427 0.75 23.76 -4.46
CA SER A 427 0.55 22.33 -4.22
C SER A 427 0.74 21.52 -5.51
N TYR A 428 1.09 20.25 -5.35
CA TYR A 428 1.32 19.32 -6.45
C TYR A 428 0.53 18.02 -6.20
N LEU A 429 0.14 17.34 -7.28
CA LEU A 429 -0.54 16.05 -7.24
C LEU A 429 0.33 14.96 -6.60
N GLY A 430 1.65 15.05 -6.75
CA GLY A 430 2.57 14.16 -6.03
C GLY A 430 4.03 14.30 -6.43
N ARG A 431 4.87 13.44 -5.82
CA ARG A 431 6.31 13.31 -6.10
C ARG A 431 6.82 11.87 -5.96
N PRO A 432 7.82 11.42 -6.75
CA PRO A 432 8.20 10.01 -6.83
C PRO A 432 9.13 9.59 -5.70
N TRP A 433 8.56 9.09 -4.60
CA TRP A 433 9.34 8.62 -3.45
C TRP A 433 10.31 7.49 -3.82
N LYS A 434 9.92 6.62 -4.75
CA LYS A 434 10.75 5.51 -5.25
C LYS A 434 10.76 5.46 -6.78
N GLN A 435 11.73 4.72 -7.32
CA GLN A 435 12.13 4.77 -8.73
C GLN A 435 10.99 4.50 -9.74
N TYR A 436 10.04 3.63 -9.40
CA TYR A 436 8.95 3.25 -10.30
C TYR A 436 7.60 3.80 -9.84
N SER A 437 7.61 4.92 -9.10
CA SER A 437 6.42 5.55 -8.52
C SER A 437 5.24 5.56 -9.50
N ARG A 438 4.06 5.12 -9.05
CA ARG A 438 2.86 5.01 -9.90
C ARG A 438 1.66 5.68 -9.24
N THR A 439 1.13 6.72 -9.87
CA THR A 439 -0.04 7.46 -9.39
C THR A 439 -0.91 7.88 -10.55
N VAL A 440 -2.23 7.69 -10.42
CA VAL A 440 -3.20 8.07 -11.45
C VAL A 440 -4.33 8.89 -10.83
N PHE A 441 -4.60 10.07 -11.38
CA PHE A 441 -5.79 10.86 -11.08
C PHE A 441 -6.75 10.79 -12.25
N MET A 442 -7.93 10.19 -12.05
CA MET A 442 -8.91 10.01 -13.12
C MET A 442 -10.32 10.41 -12.72
N LYS A 443 -11.00 11.14 -13.62
CA LYS A 443 -12.33 11.71 -13.41
C LYS A 443 -12.44 12.56 -12.14
N CYS A 444 -11.35 13.21 -11.74
CA CYS A 444 -11.33 14.03 -10.54
C CYS A 444 -11.71 15.48 -10.84
N ASN A 445 -12.35 16.16 -9.87
CA ASN A 445 -12.46 17.61 -9.87
C ASN A 445 -11.23 18.19 -9.13
N ILE A 446 -10.36 18.88 -9.86
CA ILE A 446 -9.10 19.44 -9.35
C ILE A 446 -9.21 20.96 -9.38
N ASP A 447 -9.20 21.58 -8.20
CA ASP A 447 -9.22 23.04 -8.07
C ASP A 447 -7.84 23.65 -8.39
N GLY A 448 -7.83 24.96 -8.69
CA GLY A 448 -6.64 25.75 -9.05
C GLY A 448 -5.57 25.93 -7.96
N VAL A 449 -5.65 25.19 -6.85
CA VAL A 449 -4.57 25.10 -5.83
C VAL A 449 -3.38 24.28 -6.34
N ILE A 450 -3.61 23.42 -7.34
CA ILE A 450 -2.55 22.64 -7.99
C ILE A 450 -1.79 23.51 -8.99
N ASP A 451 -0.47 23.56 -8.84
CA ASP A 451 0.44 24.26 -9.75
C ASP A 451 0.29 23.71 -11.18
N PRO A 452 0.36 24.55 -12.24
CA PRO A 452 0.25 24.09 -13.62
C PRO A 452 1.21 22.95 -13.99
N ALA A 453 2.40 22.89 -13.39
CA ALA A 453 3.34 21.78 -13.56
C ALA A 453 2.75 20.42 -13.13
N GLY A 454 1.81 20.43 -12.19
CA GLY A 454 1.06 19.28 -11.67
C GLY A 454 1.86 18.41 -10.70
N TRP A 455 3.11 18.10 -11.05
CA TRP A 455 3.94 17.13 -10.33
C TRP A 455 5.28 17.73 -9.91
N LEU A 456 5.82 17.26 -8.79
CA LEU A 456 7.07 17.78 -8.21
C LEU A 456 8.19 16.72 -8.31
N PRO A 457 9.41 17.05 -8.76
CA PRO A 457 10.54 16.12 -8.69
C PRO A 457 10.84 15.74 -7.23
N TRP A 458 11.28 14.50 -7.02
CA TRP A 458 11.81 14.10 -5.71
C TRP A 458 13.19 14.73 -5.46
N SER A 459 14.13 14.48 -6.37
CA SER A 459 15.47 15.09 -6.41
C SER A 459 16.07 14.97 -7.81
N GLY A 460 16.50 16.09 -8.41
CA GLY A 460 17.09 16.11 -9.74
C GLY A 460 16.25 15.36 -10.79
N SER A 461 16.89 14.45 -11.53
CA SER A 461 16.26 13.60 -12.55
C SER A 461 15.82 12.23 -12.03
N PHE A 462 15.89 11.98 -10.72
CA PHE A 462 15.51 10.69 -10.13
C PHE A 462 14.07 10.31 -10.50
N ALA A 463 13.89 9.06 -10.95
CA ALA A 463 12.63 8.42 -11.31
C ALA A 463 11.86 9.03 -12.49
N LEU A 464 12.23 10.21 -13.01
CA LEU A 464 11.42 10.95 -14.01
C LEU A 464 11.16 10.16 -15.29
N SER A 465 12.04 9.22 -15.64
CA SER A 465 11.90 8.36 -16.82
C SER A 465 11.26 6.99 -16.57
N THR A 466 11.13 6.58 -15.31
CA THR A 466 10.68 5.23 -14.91
C THR A 466 9.38 5.23 -14.13
N LEU A 467 8.97 6.37 -13.57
CA LEU A 467 7.67 6.57 -12.94
C LEU A 467 6.52 6.44 -13.96
N TYR A 468 5.30 6.22 -13.47
CA TYR A 468 4.07 6.32 -14.26
C TYR A 468 3.09 7.25 -13.54
N TYR A 469 3.10 8.52 -13.92
CA TYR A 469 2.15 9.54 -13.43
C TYR A 469 1.19 9.90 -14.52
N ALA A 470 -0.11 9.77 -14.23
CA ALA A 470 -1.11 9.90 -15.26
C ALA A 470 -2.38 10.63 -14.84
N GLU A 471 -2.98 11.32 -15.80
CA GLU A 471 -4.25 12.03 -15.65
C GLU A 471 -5.23 11.60 -16.74
N TYR A 472 -6.50 11.38 -16.38
CA TYR A 472 -7.56 10.99 -17.30
C TYR A 472 -8.88 11.69 -17.00
N MET A 473 -9.42 12.47 -17.95
CA MET A 473 -10.72 13.12 -17.84
C MET A 473 -10.96 13.90 -16.52
N ASN A 474 -9.92 14.53 -15.99
CA ASN A 474 -10.08 15.43 -14.85
C ASN A 474 -10.75 16.74 -15.30
N ILE A 475 -11.51 17.35 -14.41
CA ILE A 475 -12.19 18.63 -14.60
C ILE A 475 -11.79 19.60 -13.49
N GLY A 476 -12.19 20.88 -13.59
CA GLY A 476 -11.86 21.91 -12.61
C GLY A 476 -10.67 22.77 -13.03
N THR A 477 -10.46 23.87 -12.31
CA THR A 477 -9.52 24.93 -12.70
C THR A 477 -8.05 24.51 -12.63
N GLY A 478 -7.71 23.46 -11.86
CA GLY A 478 -6.37 22.87 -11.79
C GLY A 478 -6.15 21.66 -12.72
N ALA A 479 -7.16 21.25 -13.49
CA ALA A 479 -7.09 20.03 -14.31
C ALA A 479 -6.45 20.21 -15.69
N SER A 480 -6.16 21.44 -16.13
CA SER A 480 -5.51 21.66 -17.43
C SER A 480 -4.15 20.98 -17.48
N THR A 481 -3.91 20.19 -18.53
CA THR A 481 -2.64 19.48 -18.73
C THR A 481 -1.63 20.24 -19.60
N SER A 482 -2.00 21.40 -20.16
CA SER A 482 -1.15 22.16 -21.10
C SER A 482 0.16 22.67 -20.48
N GLY A 483 0.17 22.92 -19.17
CA GLY A 483 1.33 23.41 -18.42
C GLY A 483 2.12 22.33 -17.66
N ARG A 484 1.77 21.05 -17.85
CA ARG A 484 2.35 19.94 -17.08
C ARG A 484 3.81 19.71 -17.43
N VAL A 485 4.50 19.05 -16.50
CA VAL A 485 5.89 18.57 -16.68
C VAL A 485 6.04 17.71 -17.95
N LYS A 486 7.22 17.75 -18.56
CA LYS A 486 7.56 17.00 -19.79
C LYS A 486 8.35 15.71 -19.54
N TRP A 487 8.17 15.09 -18.37
CA TRP A 487 8.88 13.86 -18.01
C TRP A 487 8.39 12.69 -18.88
N SER A 488 9.26 11.77 -19.27
CA SER A 488 8.84 10.62 -20.08
C SER A 488 7.90 9.67 -19.32
N GLY A 489 7.95 9.65 -17.99
CA GLY A 489 7.00 8.92 -17.14
C GLY A 489 5.67 9.65 -16.88
N TYR A 490 5.49 10.88 -17.37
CA TYR A 490 4.21 11.59 -17.27
C TYR A 490 3.33 11.31 -18.49
N HIS A 491 2.05 11.04 -18.27
CA HIS A 491 1.10 10.64 -19.31
C HIS A 491 -0.25 11.37 -19.17
N VAL A 492 -0.74 11.92 -20.28
CA VAL A 492 -2.16 12.28 -20.41
C VAL A 492 -2.85 11.09 -21.08
N ILE A 493 -3.62 10.31 -20.31
CA ILE A 493 -4.32 9.15 -20.85
C ILE A 493 -5.47 9.64 -21.72
N ARG A 494 -5.56 9.12 -22.95
CA ARG A 494 -6.64 9.44 -23.90
C ARG A 494 -7.56 8.25 -24.17
N SER A 495 -7.11 7.04 -23.88
CA SER A 495 -7.86 5.81 -24.15
C SER A 495 -8.62 5.35 -22.90
N PRO A 496 -9.95 5.14 -22.98
CA PRO A 496 -10.71 4.48 -21.92
C PRO A 496 -10.21 3.06 -21.62
N VAL A 497 -9.59 2.38 -22.59
CA VAL A 497 -9.01 1.03 -22.38
C VAL A 497 -7.79 1.11 -21.47
N GLU A 498 -6.94 2.13 -21.64
CA GLU A 498 -5.78 2.36 -20.77
C GLU A 498 -6.23 2.79 -19.38
N ALA A 499 -7.12 3.78 -19.28
CA ALA A 499 -7.68 4.23 -18.00
C ALA A 499 -8.42 3.09 -17.26
N GLY A 500 -9.09 2.21 -18.02
CA GLY A 500 -9.79 1.04 -17.51
C GLY A 500 -8.91 0.09 -16.69
N LYS A 501 -7.59 0.04 -16.95
CA LYS A 501 -6.64 -0.79 -16.18
C LYS A 501 -6.54 -0.37 -14.71
N PHE A 502 -6.87 0.89 -14.41
CA PHE A 502 -6.76 1.49 -13.08
C PHE A 502 -8.09 1.50 -12.31
N THR A 503 -9.19 0.97 -12.87
CA THR A 503 -10.47 0.93 -12.15
C THR A 503 -10.44 -0.09 -11.02
N VAL A 504 -11.38 0.04 -10.07
CA VAL A 504 -11.50 -0.88 -8.92
C VAL A 504 -11.55 -2.35 -9.36
N GLY A 505 -12.32 -2.65 -10.41
CA GLY A 505 -12.46 -4.01 -10.92
C GLY A 505 -11.16 -4.62 -11.45
N ASN A 506 -10.35 -3.85 -12.17
CA ASN A 506 -9.13 -4.36 -12.81
C ASN A 506 -7.90 -4.23 -11.91
N PHE A 507 -7.74 -3.11 -11.22
CA PHE A 507 -6.55 -2.82 -10.42
C PHE A 507 -6.53 -3.58 -9.09
N LEU A 508 -7.69 -3.71 -8.43
CA LEU A 508 -7.80 -4.37 -7.12
C LEU A 508 -8.39 -5.77 -7.19
N ALA A 509 -8.76 -6.24 -8.39
CA ALA A 509 -9.72 -7.34 -8.54
C ALA A 509 -10.99 -7.12 -7.70
N GLY A 510 -11.44 -5.86 -7.56
CA GLY A 510 -12.38 -5.43 -6.52
C GLY A 510 -13.72 -6.19 -6.49
N ASN A 511 -14.17 -6.68 -7.65
CA ASN A 511 -15.40 -7.47 -7.77
C ASN A 511 -15.36 -8.79 -6.98
N SER A 512 -14.18 -9.32 -6.66
CA SER A 512 -14.07 -10.59 -5.93
C SER A 512 -14.23 -10.45 -4.42
N TRP A 513 -14.05 -9.24 -3.86
CA TRP A 513 -13.96 -9.06 -2.41
C TRP A 513 -14.73 -7.87 -1.85
N ILE A 514 -14.86 -6.75 -2.60
CA ILE A 514 -15.57 -5.55 -2.13
C ILE A 514 -17.08 -5.77 -1.96
N PRO A 515 -17.81 -6.49 -2.86
CA PRO A 515 -19.25 -6.70 -2.67
C PRO A 515 -19.60 -7.36 -1.33
N ALA A 516 -18.72 -8.21 -0.83
CA ALA A 516 -18.88 -8.91 0.44
C ALA A 516 -18.74 -7.97 1.66
N THR A 517 -18.17 -6.78 1.46
CA THR A 517 -18.09 -5.73 2.47
C THR A 517 -19.34 -4.87 2.55
N GLY A 518 -20.29 -5.01 1.63
CA GLY A 518 -21.51 -4.19 1.53
C GLY A 518 -21.29 -2.70 1.26
N VAL A 519 -20.04 -2.25 1.13
CA VAL A 519 -19.70 -0.88 0.75
C VAL A 519 -19.97 -0.67 -0.75
N PRO A 520 -20.64 0.43 -1.15
CA PRO A 520 -20.86 0.73 -2.56
C PRO A 520 -19.54 1.03 -3.27
N PHE A 521 -19.40 0.58 -4.51
CA PHE A 521 -18.25 0.89 -5.34
C PHE A 521 -18.62 0.85 -6.82
N ASP A 522 -17.91 1.65 -7.61
CA ASP A 522 -17.98 1.60 -9.06
C ASP A 522 -16.82 0.77 -9.59
N SER A 523 -17.12 -0.39 -10.20
CA SER A 523 -16.08 -1.31 -10.69
C SER A 523 -15.31 -0.78 -11.90
N GLY A 524 -15.94 0.06 -12.72
CA GLY A 524 -15.44 0.54 -14.01
C GLY A 524 -15.21 2.05 -14.03
N LEU A 525 -15.02 2.62 -15.22
CA LEU A 525 -14.73 4.04 -15.40
C LEU A 525 -15.92 4.94 -15.08
#